data_AF-A0A7W8RYB0-F1
#
_entry.id   AF-A0A7W8RYB0-F1
#
_cell.length_a   1.000
_cell.length_b   1.000
_cell.length_c   1.000
_cell.angle_alpha   90.00
_cell.angle_beta   90.00
_cell.angle_gamma   90.00
#
_symmetry.space_group_name_H-M   'P 1'
#
loop_
_entity.id
_entity.type
_entity.pdbx_description
1 polymer ?
#
loop_
_entity_poly.entity_id
_entity_poly.type
_entity_poly.pdbx_seq_one_letter_code
_entity_poly.pdbx_strand_id
1 'polypeptide(L)'
;MRRFREIARVSGLVFQAHPGQQKSARQLQASSGLFYEIFRQHDRGNLLLGQADTEVLLQELDVRRIRFALERMNANRVVLTRPKKPTPFAFPLIVGRLREKVSTEKLADRVERMLAELERAAQR
;
A
#
# COMPACT_ATOMS: atom_id res chain seq x y z
N MET A 1 -12.04 3.25 -4.32
CA MET A 1 -12.89 4.47 -4.36
C MET A 1 -12.26 5.67 -5.08
N ARG A 2 -11.00 6.04 -4.84
CA ARG A 2 -10.37 7.20 -5.53
C ARG A 2 -10.19 6.96 -7.05
N ARG A 3 -9.83 5.74 -7.48
CA ARG A 3 -9.59 5.42 -8.89
C ARG A 3 -10.86 5.22 -9.72
N PHE A 4 -11.85 4.51 -9.18
CA PHE A 4 -13.18 4.43 -9.82
C PHE A 4 -13.80 5.82 -10.02
N ARG A 5 -13.54 6.79 -9.12
CA ARG A 5 -13.96 8.18 -9.31
C ARG A 5 -13.28 8.86 -10.51
N GLU A 6 -12.00 8.61 -10.74
CA GLU A 6 -11.28 9.14 -11.90
C GLU A 6 -11.80 8.52 -13.20
N ILE A 7 -12.00 7.20 -13.22
CA ILE A 7 -12.61 6.49 -14.35
C ILE A 7 -14.04 7.00 -14.59
N ALA A 8 -14.88 7.06 -13.56
CA ALA A 8 -16.26 7.55 -13.68
C ALA A 8 -16.33 9.01 -14.12
N ARG A 9 -15.32 9.84 -13.79
CA ARG A 9 -15.21 11.20 -14.33
C ARG A 9 -14.85 11.19 -15.81
N VAL A 10 -13.84 10.42 -16.20
CA VAL A 10 -13.34 10.33 -17.60
C VAL A 10 -14.41 9.73 -18.52
N SER A 11 -15.14 8.72 -18.05
CA SER A 11 -16.24 8.06 -18.76
C SER A 11 -17.56 8.84 -18.75
N GLY A 12 -17.58 10.06 -18.19
CA GLY A 12 -18.76 10.93 -18.16
C GLY A 12 -19.87 10.52 -17.17
N LEU A 13 -19.66 9.47 -16.36
CA LEU A 13 -20.62 9.01 -15.36
C LEU A 13 -20.75 9.97 -14.16
N VAL A 14 -19.69 10.71 -13.85
CA VAL A 14 -19.66 11.68 -12.76
C VAL A 14 -19.41 13.07 -13.34
N PHE A 15 -20.49 13.83 -13.47
CA PHE A 15 -20.46 15.20 -13.96
C PHE A 15 -19.94 16.16 -12.88
N GLN A 16 -18.84 16.87 -13.17
CA GLN A 16 -18.21 17.82 -12.23
C GLN A 16 -18.95 19.16 -12.08
N ALA A 17 -19.91 19.43 -12.99
CA ALA A 17 -20.87 20.54 -13.05
C ALA A 17 -20.65 21.57 -14.17
N HIS A 18 -21.66 22.42 -14.39
CA HIS A 18 -21.67 23.53 -15.34
C HIS A 18 -20.84 24.73 -14.84
N PRO A 19 -20.37 25.62 -15.73
CA PRO A 19 -19.66 26.83 -15.34
C PRO A 19 -20.46 27.62 -14.29
N GLY A 20 -19.91 27.79 -13.09
CA GLY A 20 -20.53 28.54 -11.99
C GLY A 20 -21.11 27.74 -10.82
N GLN A 21 -21.25 26.41 -10.90
CA GLN A 21 -21.71 25.58 -9.77
C GLN A 21 -20.82 24.36 -9.53
N GLN A 22 -19.63 24.49 -8.94
CA GLN A 22 -18.81 23.30 -8.67
C GLN A 22 -19.44 22.38 -7.61
N LYS A 23 -19.65 21.10 -7.94
CA LYS A 23 -20.02 20.09 -6.94
C LYS A 23 -18.86 19.89 -5.97
N SER A 24 -19.15 19.82 -4.67
CA SER A 24 -18.12 19.59 -3.65
C SER A 24 -17.44 18.23 -3.84
N ALA A 25 -16.16 18.14 -3.47
CA ALA A 25 -15.40 16.88 -3.53
C ALA A 25 -16.10 15.72 -2.78
N ARG A 26 -16.83 16.04 -1.70
CA ARG A 26 -17.62 15.08 -0.91
C ARG A 26 -18.82 14.53 -1.69
N GLN A 27 -19.53 15.36 -2.44
CA GLN A 27 -20.65 14.93 -3.30
C GLN A 27 -20.18 14.07 -4.48
N LEU A 28 -19.05 14.42 -5.09
CA LEU A 28 -18.44 13.63 -6.16
C LEU A 28 -18.00 12.24 -5.66
N GLN A 29 -17.45 12.18 -4.44
CA GLN A 29 -17.08 10.94 -3.79
C GLN A 29 -18.29 10.04 -3.50
N ALA A 30 -19.38 10.60 -2.97
CA ALA A 30 -20.61 9.85 -2.70
C ALA A 30 -21.21 9.27 -4.00
N SER A 31 -21.27 10.09 -5.06
CA SER A 31 -21.84 9.67 -6.35
C SER A 31 -21.03 8.54 -7.00
N SER A 32 -19.70 8.62 -6.96
CA SER A 32 -18.82 7.59 -7.52
C SER A 32 -18.92 6.26 -6.77
N GLY A 33 -19.10 6.31 -5.44
CA GLY A 33 -19.30 5.11 -4.63
C GLY A 33 -20.63 4.41 -4.95
N LEU A 34 -21.69 5.19 -5.18
CA LEU A 34 -23.00 4.65 -5.56
C LEU A 34 -22.95 3.95 -6.92
N PHE A 35 -22.35 4.58 -7.94
CA PHE A 35 -22.20 3.96 -9.27
C PHE A 35 -21.39 2.67 -9.23
N TYR A 36 -20.32 2.63 -8.43
CA TYR A 36 -19.54 1.41 -8.23
C TYR A 36 -20.41 0.27 -7.66
N GLU A 37 -21.20 0.57 -6.62
CA GLU A 37 -22.09 -0.43 -6.00
C GLU A 37 -23.20 -0.88 -6.96
N ILE A 38 -23.80 0.04 -7.71
CA ILE A 38 -24.83 -0.29 -8.70
C ILE A 38 -24.27 -1.22 -9.77
N PHE A 39 -23.12 -0.90 -10.37
CA PHE A 39 -22.52 -1.80 -11.36
C PHE A 39 -22.15 -3.14 -10.72
N ARG A 40 -21.57 -3.14 -9.51
CA ARG A 40 -21.21 -4.39 -8.83
C ARG A 40 -22.42 -5.29 -8.54
N GLN A 41 -23.58 -4.71 -8.29
CA GLN A 41 -24.80 -5.44 -7.95
C GLN A 41 -25.62 -5.82 -9.19
N HIS A 42 -25.69 -4.96 -10.20
CA HIS A 42 -26.61 -5.09 -11.33
C HIS A 42 -25.93 -5.30 -12.69
N ASP A 43 -24.65 -4.95 -12.84
CA ASP A 43 -23.88 -5.08 -14.09
C ASP A 43 -22.43 -5.47 -13.80
N ARG A 44 -22.24 -6.69 -13.28
CA ARG A 44 -20.91 -7.20 -12.92
C ARG A 44 -19.95 -7.32 -14.09
N GLY A 45 -20.46 -7.35 -15.32
CA GLY A 45 -19.68 -7.37 -16.56
C GLY A 45 -19.24 -6.00 -17.03
N ASN A 46 -19.58 -4.92 -16.31
CA ASN A 46 -19.27 -3.56 -16.73
C ASN A 46 -17.77 -3.36 -16.91
N LEU A 47 -17.36 -2.93 -18.10
CA LEU A 47 -15.95 -2.73 -18.45
C LEU A 47 -15.25 -1.69 -17.56
N LEU A 48 -15.99 -0.72 -17.00
CA LEU A 48 -15.44 0.30 -16.11
C LEU A 48 -15.07 -0.26 -14.74
N LEU A 49 -15.78 -1.31 -14.27
CA LEU A 49 -15.37 -2.06 -13.08
C LEU A 49 -14.08 -2.82 -13.34
N GLY A 50 -14.02 -3.57 -14.46
CA GLY A 50 -12.82 -4.31 -14.85
C GLY A 50 -11.60 -3.43 -15.06
N GLN A 51 -11.79 -2.24 -15.65
CA GLN A 51 -10.74 -1.24 -15.79
C GLN A 51 -10.29 -0.70 -14.43
N ALA A 52 -11.23 -0.36 -13.53
CA ALA A 52 -10.90 0.13 -12.20
C ALA A 52 -10.10 -0.90 -11.39
N ASP A 53 -10.48 -2.17 -11.44
CA ASP A 53 -9.76 -3.25 -10.79
C ASP A 53 -8.35 -3.43 -11.37
N THR A 54 -8.23 -3.44 -12.70
CA THR A 54 -6.94 -3.58 -13.40
C THR A 54 -6.00 -2.43 -13.05
N GLU A 55 -6.47 -1.19 -13.04
CA GLU A 55 -5.66 -0.02 -12.72
C GLU A 55 -5.26 0.03 -11.24
N VAL A 56 -6.15 -0.37 -10.32
CA VAL A 56 -5.81 -0.51 -8.90
C VAL A 56 -4.71 -1.55 -8.71
N LEU A 57 -4.85 -2.73 -9.33
CA LEU A 57 -3.83 -3.79 -9.28
C LEU A 57 -2.49 -3.33 -9.87
N LEU A 58 -2.51 -2.65 -11.02
CA LEU A 58 -1.28 -2.22 -11.68
C LEU A 58 -0.54 -1.09 -10.94
N GLN A 59 -1.26 -0.13 -10.35
CA GLN A 59 -0.65 1.09 -9.84
C GLN A 59 -0.54 1.15 -8.31
N GLU A 60 -1.46 0.56 -7.54
CA GLU A 60 -1.34 0.52 -6.06
C GLU A 60 -0.50 -0.66 -5.60
N LEU A 61 -0.53 -1.78 -6.33
CA LEU A 61 0.14 -3.02 -5.94
C LEU A 61 1.36 -3.37 -6.79
N ASP A 62 1.70 -2.56 -7.80
CA ASP A 62 2.82 -2.81 -8.74
C ASP A 62 2.96 -4.31 -9.09
N VAL A 63 1.86 -4.90 -9.56
CA VAL A 63 1.73 -6.35 -9.73
C VAL A 63 2.81 -6.92 -10.66
N ARG A 64 3.32 -6.12 -11.61
CA ARG A 64 4.43 -6.52 -12.48
C ARG A 64 5.71 -6.72 -11.69
N ARG A 65 6.05 -5.79 -10.79
CA ARG A 65 7.22 -5.90 -9.92
C ARG A 65 7.10 -7.07 -8.96
N ILE A 66 5.92 -7.29 -8.37
CA ILE A 66 5.68 -8.45 -7.50
C ILE A 66 5.89 -9.76 -8.29
N ARG A 67 5.29 -9.88 -9.48
CA ARG A 67 5.46 -11.05 -10.35
C ARG A 67 6.93 -11.32 -10.64
N PHE A 68 7.67 -10.31 -11.10
CA PHE A 68 9.11 -10.44 -11.39
C PHE A 68 9.91 -10.86 -10.16
N ALA A 69 9.60 -10.30 -8.98
CA ALA A 69 10.25 -10.69 -7.73
C ALA A 69 9.99 -12.16 -7.38
N LEU A 70 8.75 -12.64 -7.55
CA LEU A 70 8.37 -14.04 -7.29
C LEU A 70 9.03 -15.01 -8.28
N GLU A 71 9.04 -14.68 -9.57
CA GLU A 71 9.74 -15.48 -10.59
C GLU A 71 11.23 -15.59 -10.29
N ARG A 72 11.88 -14.47 -9.95
CA ARG A 72 13.27 -14.45 -9.51
C ARG A 72 13.50 -15.27 -8.25
N MET A 73 12.61 -15.21 -7.26
CA MET A 73 12.72 -16.02 -6.04
C MET A 73 12.59 -17.51 -6.33
N ASN A 74 11.66 -17.90 -7.20
CA ASN A 74 11.42 -19.29 -7.59
C ASN A 74 12.63 -19.90 -8.35
N ALA A 75 13.33 -19.09 -9.12
CA ALA A 75 14.54 -19.52 -9.85
C ALA A 75 15.80 -19.65 -8.96
N ASN A 76 15.77 -19.15 -7.72
CA ASN A 76 16.92 -19.15 -6.83
C ASN A 76 16.88 -20.30 -5.83
N ARG A 77 18.07 -20.75 -5.41
CA ARG A 77 18.19 -21.70 -4.29
C ARG A 77 17.73 -21.02 -3.00
N VAL A 78 16.74 -21.61 -2.33
CA VAL A 78 16.28 -21.14 -1.02
C VAL A 78 17.30 -21.50 0.06
N VAL A 79 17.78 -20.50 0.79
CA VAL A 79 18.62 -20.67 1.98
C VAL A 79 17.90 -20.10 3.19
N LEU A 80 17.50 -20.97 4.11
CA LEU A 80 16.86 -20.58 5.36
C LEU A 80 17.89 -20.61 6.49
N THR A 81 18.08 -19.47 7.15
CA THR A 81 18.98 -19.34 8.30
C THR A 81 18.24 -18.79 9.51
N ARG A 82 18.70 -19.17 10.70
CA ARG A 82 18.18 -18.67 11.98
C ARG A 82 19.31 -17.95 12.72
N PRO A 83 19.56 -16.67 12.40
CA PRO A 83 20.64 -15.94 13.05
C PRO A 83 20.34 -15.81 14.55
N LYS A 84 21.36 -16.02 15.40
CA LYS A 84 21.24 -15.94 16.86
C LYS A 84 21.01 -14.50 17.36
N LYS A 85 21.26 -13.51 16.52
CA LYS A 85 21.12 -12.07 16.80
C LYS A 85 20.46 -11.37 15.60
N PRO A 86 19.79 -10.23 15.80
CA PRO A 86 19.26 -9.44 14.70
C PRO A 86 20.35 -9.05 13.68
N THR A 87 20.08 -9.29 12.40
CA THR A 87 20.96 -8.82 11.31
C THR A 87 20.80 -7.30 11.11
N PRO A 88 21.78 -6.62 10.49
CA PRO A 88 21.63 -5.21 10.10
C PRO A 88 20.35 -4.93 9.29
N PHE A 89 19.92 -5.86 8.41
CA PHE A 89 18.67 -5.71 7.64
C PHE A 89 17.40 -5.85 8.49
N ALA A 90 17.47 -6.48 9.66
CA ALA A 90 16.35 -6.55 10.59
C ALA A 90 16.19 -5.26 11.41
N PHE A 91 17.22 -4.41 11.48
CA PHE A 91 17.23 -3.23 12.34
C PHE A 91 16.09 -2.24 12.04
N PRO A 92 15.84 -1.80 10.79
CA PRO A 92 14.73 -0.89 10.49
C PRO A 92 13.36 -1.46 10.89
N LEU A 93 13.18 -2.77 10.75
CA LEU A 93 11.93 -3.46 11.13
C LEU A 93 11.73 -3.46 12.65
N ILE A 94 12.81 -3.66 13.41
CA ILE A 94 12.78 -3.60 14.88
C ILE A 94 12.46 -2.18 15.34
N VAL A 95 13.12 -1.16 14.77
CA VAL A 95 12.85 0.25 15.10
C VAL A 95 11.40 0.63 14.81
N GLY A 96 10.85 0.19 13.67
CA GLY A 96 9.43 0.37 13.35
C GLY A 96 8.52 -0.20 14.44
N ARG A 97 8.77 -1.44 14.87
CA ARG A 97 8.02 -2.08 15.96
C ARG A 97 8.19 -1.36 17.31
N LEU A 98 9.37 -0.82 17.61
CA LEU A 98 9.62 -0.09 18.85
C LEU A 98 8.84 1.23 18.92
N ARG A 99 8.63 1.88 17.77
CA ARG A 99 7.85 3.12 17.64
C ARG A 99 6.36 2.90 17.91
N GLU A 100 5.81 1.75 17.52
CA GLU A 100 4.40 1.41 17.76
C GLU A 100 4.09 1.11 19.23
N LYS A 101 5.12 0.73 20.02
CA LYS A 101 4.95 0.47 21.46
C LYS A 101 5.03 1.75 22.27
N VAL A 102 3.96 2.05 23.00
CA VAL A 102 3.96 3.11 24.00
C VAL A 102 4.95 2.77 25.11
N SER A 103 5.86 3.70 25.39
CA SER A 103 6.89 3.57 26.43
C SER A 103 7.18 4.95 27.02
N THR A 104 7.58 4.99 28.28
CA THR A 104 8.04 6.21 28.97
C THR A 104 9.48 6.61 28.59
N GLU A 105 10.22 5.70 27.96
CA GLU A 105 11.57 5.93 27.47
C GLU A 105 11.54 6.51 26.05
N LYS A 106 12.40 7.49 25.76
CA LYS A 106 12.50 8.07 24.42
C LYS A 106 12.99 7.02 23.43
N LEU A 107 12.38 7.02 22.23
CA LEU A 107 12.74 6.08 21.17
C LEU A 107 14.23 6.21 20.77
N ALA A 108 14.77 7.43 20.74
CA ALA A 108 16.18 7.68 20.39
C ALA A 108 17.14 6.93 21.32
N ASP A 109 16.94 7.05 22.63
CA ASP A 109 17.78 6.42 23.66
C ASP A 109 17.74 4.87 23.55
N ARG A 110 16.57 4.32 23.22
CA ARG A 110 16.39 2.87 22.98
C ARG A 110 17.12 2.39 21.74
N VAL A 111 17.06 3.18 20.66
CA VAL A 111 17.72 2.88 19.38
C VAL A 111 19.23 2.95 19.52
N GLU A 112 19.76 3.94 20.23
CA GLU A 112 21.18 4.12 20.49
C GLU A 112 21.78 2.95 21.29
N ARG A 113 21.10 2.53 22.37
CA ARG A 113 21.51 1.34 23.14
C ARG A 113 21.54 0.08 22.28
N MET A 114 20.50 -0.10 21.46
CA MET A 114 20.40 -1.25 20.55
C MET A 114 21.50 -1.25 19.49
N LEU A 115 21.86 -0.09 18.93
CA LEU A 115 23.00 0.04 18.01
C LEU A 115 24.31 -0.36 18.70
N ALA A 116 24.57 0.17 19.89
CA ALA A 116 25.78 -0.15 20.65
C ALA A 116 25.90 -1.65 20.97
N GLU A 117 24.80 -2.34 21.26
CA GLU A 117 24.78 -3.79 21.48
C GLU A 117 25.03 -4.58 20.19
N LEU A 118 24.44 -4.15 19.07
CA LEU A 118 24.58 -4.83 17.77
C LEU A 118 25.98 -4.63 17.17
N GLU A 119 26.59 -3.46 17.33
CA GLU A 119 27.97 -3.19 16.88
C GLU A 119 29.00 -4.05 17.63
N ARG A 120 28.90 -4.12 18.97
CA ARG A 120 29.75 -5.02 19.77
C ARG A 120 29.57 -6.49 19.38
N ALA A 121 28.36 -6.86 18.97
CA ALA A 121 28.04 -8.21 18.54
C ALA A 121 28.58 -8.56 17.14
N ALA A 122 28.80 -7.56 16.28
CA ALA A 122 29.33 -7.73 14.93
C ALA A 122 30.86 -7.72 14.88
N GLN A 123 31.53 -7.18 15.89
CA GLN A 123 32.99 -7.17 16.04
C GLN A 123 33.58 -8.47 16.62
N ARG A 124 32.76 -9.49 16.88
CA ARG A 124 33.16 -10.82 17.38
C ARG A 124 32.81 -11.89 16.36
#